data_AF-A0A829GET5-F1
#
_entry.id   AF-A0A829GET5-F1
#
_cell.length_a   1.000
_cell.length_b   1.000
_cell.length_c   1.000
_cell.angle_alpha   90.00
_cell.angle_beta   90.00
_cell.angle_gamma   90.00
#
_symmetry.space_group_name_H-M   'P 1'
#
loop_
_entity.id
_entity.type
_entity.pdbx_description
1 polymer ?
#
loop_
_entity_poly.entity_id
_entity_poly.type
_entity_poly.pdbx_seq_one_letter_code
_entity_poly.pdbx_strand_id
1 'polypeptide(L)'
;PATWAPAGLGTSLKAVLGSPRAMLSDFVRAAGEAQHQKLPLSRSWQGVLASLKQTKLAPLAQKLAGSLTYQNDPGRLDPTLAVQLYGRDMNVSVSRLETYYRNQFEYFLKYGLLLQPRPEFELSPADTGSLFHAVLDQYLTQLRDAGQTLADVTAADVAAAVPPLVAAITKRPGYEILGSTHRMAYLTSRLSRLLIQVLTNMRQQQRRTGFRPMRTELQFGRIGDTRGLPGLSWPLPHGGRVNVRGKIDRLDVYRESDAQRFMVVDYKSTQHRFDDSDAYYGIALQMLTYVEAMANVPADPPFVPAGALYFHLQDPKFKFSTDLDLDIDRLKAFKYLGFLVAKDGADLAAVDK
;
A
#
# COMPACT_ATOMS: atom_id res chain seq x y z
N PRO A 1 -26.87 12.68 -29.13
CA PRO A 1 -28.25 12.27 -29.47
C PRO A 1 -29.01 13.46 -30.03
N ALA A 2 -29.64 13.29 -31.20
CA ALA A 2 -30.37 14.35 -31.90
C ALA A 2 -31.28 15.10 -30.94
N THR A 3 -30.94 16.37 -30.75
CA THR A 3 -31.69 17.39 -30.03
C THR A 3 -33.13 17.39 -30.52
N TRP A 4 -34.05 17.58 -29.58
CA TRP A 4 -35.49 17.69 -29.84
C TRP A 4 -35.71 18.54 -31.10
N ALA A 5 -36.40 18.00 -32.11
CA ALA A 5 -36.79 18.80 -33.26
C ALA A 5 -37.62 19.99 -32.76
N PRO A 6 -37.40 21.23 -33.27
CA PRO A 6 -38.15 22.38 -32.81
C PRO A 6 -39.64 22.14 -33.02
N ALA A 7 -40.41 22.14 -31.93
CA ALA A 7 -41.85 21.98 -32.00
C ALA A 7 -42.47 23.22 -32.67
N GLY A 8 -43.31 22.98 -33.67
CA GLY A 8 -44.08 24.02 -34.36
C GLY A 8 -45.54 24.01 -33.93
N LEU A 9 -46.33 24.99 -34.40
CA LEU A 9 -47.76 25.11 -34.10
C LEU A 9 -48.60 23.88 -34.49
N GLY A 10 -48.10 23.04 -35.41
CA GLY A 10 -48.73 21.77 -35.81
C GLY A 10 -48.31 20.54 -34.99
N THR A 11 -47.37 20.65 -34.06
CA THR A 11 -46.89 19.52 -33.28
C THR A 11 -47.85 19.22 -32.12
N SER A 12 -48.46 18.03 -32.12
CA SER A 12 -49.39 17.66 -31.04
C SER A 12 -48.68 17.61 -29.68
N LEU A 13 -49.39 18.04 -28.61
CA LEU A 13 -48.84 18.04 -27.25
C LEU A 13 -48.33 16.64 -26.83
N LYS A 14 -49.01 15.58 -27.26
CA LYS A 14 -48.65 14.18 -27.00
C LYS A 14 -47.38 13.73 -27.75
N ALA A 15 -47.04 14.38 -28.87
CA ALA A 15 -45.80 14.13 -29.60
C ALA A 15 -44.58 14.83 -28.98
N VAL A 16 -44.80 15.87 -28.17
CA VAL A 16 -43.75 16.63 -27.47
C VAL A 16 -43.59 16.16 -26.01
N LEU A 17 -44.69 15.78 -25.37
CA LEU A 17 -44.70 15.32 -23.98
C LEU A 17 -44.53 13.80 -23.91
N GLY A 18 -43.32 13.37 -23.53
CA GLY A 18 -43.06 12.03 -23.02
C GLY A 18 -43.81 11.71 -21.71
N SER A 19 -43.69 10.47 -21.25
CA SER A 19 -44.30 10.02 -19.98
C SER A 19 -43.86 10.89 -18.78
N PRO A 20 -44.64 10.94 -17.69
CA PRO A 20 -44.21 11.64 -16.46
C PRO A 20 -42.83 11.21 -15.96
N ARG A 21 -42.46 9.95 -16.15
CA ARG A 21 -41.13 9.44 -15.83
C ARG A 21 -40.04 9.98 -16.76
N ALA A 22 -40.31 10.08 -18.06
CA ALA A 22 -39.39 10.67 -19.04
C ALA A 22 -39.19 12.17 -18.77
N MET A 23 -40.28 12.91 -18.53
CA MET A 23 -40.26 14.33 -18.18
C MET A 23 -39.41 14.63 -16.96
N LEU A 24 -39.31 13.70 -16.01
CA LEU A 24 -38.46 13.87 -14.83
C LEU A 24 -36.96 13.81 -15.17
N SER A 25 -36.56 12.92 -16.08
CA SER A 25 -35.19 12.87 -16.60
C SER A 25 -34.86 14.13 -17.40
N ASP A 26 -35.80 14.59 -18.22
CA ASP A 26 -35.61 15.80 -19.03
C ASP A 26 -35.53 17.05 -18.14
N PHE A 27 -36.32 17.11 -17.06
CA PHE A 27 -36.22 18.15 -16.04
C PHE A 27 -34.82 18.22 -15.41
N VAL A 28 -34.27 17.08 -14.97
CA VAL A 28 -32.91 17.06 -14.35
C VAL A 28 -31.87 17.58 -15.34
N ARG A 29 -31.95 17.18 -16.62
CA ARG A 29 -31.03 17.67 -17.66
C ARG A 29 -31.16 19.18 -17.85
N ALA A 30 -32.39 19.68 -18.04
CA ALA A 30 -32.64 21.10 -18.27
C ALA A 30 -32.23 21.96 -17.05
N ALA A 31 -32.50 21.47 -15.84
CA ALA A 31 -32.12 22.15 -14.61
C ALA A 31 -30.60 22.14 -14.39
N GLY A 32 -29.92 21.03 -14.68
CA GLY A 32 -28.46 20.94 -14.63
C GLY A 32 -27.79 21.85 -15.66
N GLU A 33 -28.32 21.93 -16.88
CA GLU A 33 -27.81 22.84 -17.92
C GLU A 33 -27.98 24.31 -17.52
N ALA A 34 -29.16 24.68 -17.01
CA ALA A 34 -29.40 26.04 -16.51
C ALA A 34 -28.43 26.41 -15.37
N GLN A 35 -28.18 25.49 -14.44
CA GLN A 35 -27.22 25.69 -13.34
C GLN A 35 -25.78 25.85 -13.85
N HIS A 36 -25.35 25.03 -14.81
CA HIS A 36 -24.03 25.11 -15.43
C HIS A 36 -23.83 26.45 -16.17
N GLN A 37 -24.86 26.91 -16.89
CA GLN A 37 -24.85 28.19 -17.60
C GLN A 37 -25.10 29.40 -16.68
N LYS A 38 -25.35 29.19 -15.38
CA LYS A 38 -25.74 30.23 -14.41
C LYS A 38 -26.97 31.03 -14.84
N LEU A 39 -27.93 30.37 -15.51
CA LEU A 39 -29.19 30.96 -15.95
C LEU A 39 -30.35 30.45 -15.08
N PRO A 40 -31.43 31.24 -14.93
CA PRO A 40 -32.63 30.76 -14.26
C PRO A 40 -33.30 29.65 -15.08
N LEU A 41 -33.77 28.59 -14.41
CA LEU A 41 -34.57 27.56 -15.05
C LEU A 41 -35.86 28.18 -15.60
N SER A 42 -36.20 27.89 -16.87
CA SER A 42 -37.41 28.43 -17.50
C SER A 42 -38.69 28.11 -16.71
N ARG A 43 -39.69 28.99 -16.79
CA ARG A 43 -41.01 28.78 -16.14
C ARG A 43 -41.67 27.47 -16.58
N SER A 44 -41.51 27.06 -17.84
CA SER A 44 -42.04 25.79 -18.36
C SER A 44 -41.48 24.59 -17.60
N TRP A 45 -40.16 24.55 -17.37
CA TRP A 45 -39.51 23.48 -16.63
C TRP A 45 -39.81 23.52 -15.12
N GLN A 46 -40.00 24.70 -14.53
CA GLN A 46 -40.50 24.84 -13.17
C GLN A 46 -41.91 24.24 -13.04
N GLY A 47 -42.78 24.50 -14.02
CA GLY A 47 -44.12 23.93 -14.11
C GLY A 47 -44.10 22.40 -14.22
N VAL A 48 -43.22 21.84 -15.04
CA VAL A 48 -43.04 20.38 -15.16
C VAL A 48 -42.71 19.75 -13.82
N LEU A 49 -41.75 20.30 -13.06
CA LEU A 49 -41.43 19.78 -11.73
C LEU A 49 -42.64 19.86 -10.77
N ALA A 50 -43.34 21.00 -10.76
CA ALA A 50 -44.50 21.21 -9.92
C ALA A 50 -45.61 20.19 -10.24
N SER A 51 -45.90 19.93 -11.52
CA SER A 51 -46.86 18.93 -11.95
C SER A 51 -46.43 17.51 -11.58
N LEU A 52 -45.15 17.16 -11.75
CA LEU A 52 -44.62 15.83 -11.38
C LEU A 52 -44.72 15.56 -9.88
N LYS A 53 -44.57 16.60 -9.04
CA LYS A 53 -44.76 16.51 -7.58
C LYS A 53 -46.21 16.25 -7.15
N GLN A 54 -47.18 16.37 -8.05
CA GLN A 54 -48.59 16.03 -7.79
C GLN A 54 -48.98 14.62 -8.28
N THR A 55 -48.01 13.86 -8.80
CA THR A 55 -48.24 12.50 -9.28
C THR A 55 -47.69 11.46 -8.31
N LYS A 56 -47.90 10.17 -8.59
CA LYS A 56 -47.25 9.06 -7.87
C LYS A 56 -45.72 9.12 -7.90
N LEU A 57 -45.12 9.93 -8.77
CA LEU A 57 -43.67 10.14 -8.85
C LEU A 57 -43.14 11.20 -7.90
N ALA A 58 -43.99 11.81 -7.06
CA ALA A 58 -43.57 12.92 -6.18
C ALA A 58 -42.30 12.65 -5.34
N PRO A 59 -42.13 11.48 -4.69
CA PRO A 59 -40.90 11.21 -3.91
C PRO A 59 -39.65 11.17 -4.80
N LEU A 60 -39.77 10.59 -6.00
CA LEU A 60 -38.67 10.52 -6.96
C LEU A 60 -38.36 11.91 -7.53
N ALA A 61 -39.39 12.72 -7.80
CA ALA A 61 -39.24 14.07 -8.31
C ALA A 61 -38.53 14.99 -7.29
N GLN A 62 -38.86 14.87 -6.00
CA GLN A 62 -38.18 15.58 -4.93
C GLN A 62 -36.71 15.14 -4.80
N LYS A 63 -36.44 13.83 -4.81
CA LYS A 63 -35.07 13.30 -4.73
C LYS A 63 -34.19 13.79 -5.88
N LEU A 64 -34.69 13.75 -7.11
CA LEU A 64 -33.95 14.18 -8.30
C LEU A 64 -33.82 15.71 -8.42
N ALA A 65 -34.77 16.48 -7.91
CA ALA A 65 -34.59 17.92 -7.79
C ALA A 65 -33.52 18.26 -6.74
N GLY A 66 -33.52 17.55 -5.59
CA GLY A 66 -32.53 17.73 -4.53
C GLY A 66 -31.10 17.37 -4.96
N SER A 67 -30.92 16.46 -5.92
CA SER A 67 -29.57 16.12 -6.41
C SER A 67 -28.87 17.25 -7.16
N LEU A 68 -29.58 18.30 -7.60
CA LEU A 68 -28.99 19.46 -8.28
C LEU A 68 -28.22 20.37 -7.33
N THR A 69 -28.60 20.39 -6.05
CA THR A 69 -27.98 21.22 -5.01
C THR A 69 -27.24 20.39 -3.96
N TYR A 70 -27.33 19.07 -4.02
CA TYR A 70 -26.63 18.18 -3.12
C TYR A 70 -25.12 18.26 -3.30
N GLN A 71 -24.42 18.43 -2.19
CA GLN A 71 -22.96 18.31 -2.11
C GLN A 71 -22.63 17.24 -1.08
N ASN A 72 -21.73 16.33 -1.43
CA ASN A 72 -21.21 15.33 -0.50
C ASN A 72 -20.03 15.91 0.30
N ASP A 73 -20.27 17.01 1.01
CA ASP A 73 -19.28 17.66 1.86
C ASP A 73 -19.20 16.93 3.22
N PRO A 74 -18.06 16.30 3.56
CA PRO A 74 -17.89 15.64 4.87
C PRO A 74 -17.73 16.63 6.03
N GLY A 75 -17.59 17.93 5.76
CA GLY A 75 -17.36 18.96 6.77
C GLY A 75 -15.95 18.89 7.38
N ARG A 76 -15.78 19.58 8.51
CA ARG A 76 -14.52 19.58 9.29
C ARG A 76 -14.76 18.99 10.66
N LEU A 77 -13.78 18.23 11.15
CA LEU A 77 -13.81 17.70 12.50
C LEU A 77 -13.50 18.81 13.50
N ASP A 78 -14.32 18.92 14.55
CA ASP A 78 -14.06 19.84 15.66
C ASP A 78 -12.70 19.52 16.33
N PRO A 79 -11.84 20.51 16.64
CA PRO A 79 -10.53 20.25 17.23
C PRO A 79 -10.57 19.53 18.57
N THR A 80 -11.55 19.81 19.43
CA THR A 80 -11.69 19.12 20.72
C THR A 80 -12.09 17.66 20.50
N LEU A 81 -13.01 17.41 19.56
CA LEU A 81 -13.38 16.05 19.17
C LEU A 81 -12.21 15.29 18.53
N ALA A 82 -11.38 15.95 17.71
CA ALA A 82 -10.20 15.35 17.10
C ALA A 82 -9.20 14.87 18.16
N VAL A 83 -8.96 15.65 19.21
CA VAL A 83 -8.09 15.24 20.34
C VAL A 83 -8.70 14.08 21.12
N GLN A 84 -10.02 14.05 21.32
CA GLN A 84 -10.69 12.92 21.96
C GLN A 84 -10.60 11.63 21.11
N LEU A 85 -10.69 11.76 19.79
CA LEU A 85 -10.69 10.63 18.86
C LEU A 85 -9.30 10.04 18.64
N TYR A 86 -8.28 10.90 18.51
CA TYR A 86 -6.92 10.49 18.15
C TYR A 86 -5.93 10.52 19.31
N GLY A 87 -6.31 11.14 20.43
CA GLY A 87 -5.42 11.42 21.55
C GLY A 87 -4.58 12.68 21.31
N ARG A 88 -3.95 13.15 22.40
CA ARG A 88 -3.00 14.27 22.36
C ARG A 88 -1.66 13.86 21.76
N ASP A 89 -1.20 12.66 22.09
CA ASP A 89 0.01 12.05 21.51
C ASP A 89 -0.39 10.94 20.55
N MET A 90 -0.14 11.15 19.26
CA MET A 90 -0.51 10.22 18.21
C MET A 90 0.61 9.22 17.95
N ASN A 91 0.33 7.94 18.14
CA ASN A 91 1.25 6.85 17.79
C ASN A 91 0.78 6.23 16.46
N VAL A 92 1.51 6.51 15.38
CA VAL A 92 1.08 6.16 14.02
C VAL A 92 2.13 5.31 13.31
N SER A 93 1.66 4.40 12.44
CA SER A 93 2.54 3.73 11.49
C SER A 93 2.78 4.62 10.26
N VAL A 94 3.83 4.32 9.50
CA VAL A 94 4.06 5.04 8.23
C VAL A 94 2.89 4.87 7.26
N SER A 95 2.35 3.65 7.13
CA SER A 95 1.16 3.38 6.32
C SER A 95 -0.08 4.18 6.75
N ARG A 96 -0.21 4.50 8.04
CA ARG A 96 -1.30 5.34 8.56
C ARG A 96 -1.13 6.80 8.12
N LEU A 97 0.11 7.31 8.07
CA LEU A 97 0.40 8.63 7.51
C LEU A 97 0.16 8.67 5.99
N GLU A 98 0.64 7.67 5.25
CA GLU A 98 0.40 7.56 3.80
C GLU A 98 -1.09 7.51 3.47
N THR A 99 -1.90 6.83 4.29
CA THR A 99 -3.37 6.83 4.15
C THR A 99 -3.96 8.23 4.32
N TYR A 100 -3.47 9.03 5.27
CA TYR A 100 -3.93 10.41 5.46
C TYR A 100 -3.64 11.29 4.24
N TYR A 101 -2.41 11.24 3.73
CA TYR A 101 -2.01 12.02 2.56
C TYR A 101 -2.70 11.58 1.27
N ARG A 102 -3.05 10.29 1.17
CA ARG A 102 -3.86 9.78 0.05
C ARG A 102 -5.32 10.21 0.14
N ASN A 103 -5.93 10.05 1.31
CA ASN A 103 -7.33 10.38 1.54
C ASN A 103 -7.62 10.57 3.03
N GLN A 104 -7.86 11.82 3.43
CA GLN A 104 -8.15 12.19 4.82
C GLN A 104 -9.46 11.58 5.35
N PHE A 105 -10.47 11.42 4.48
CA PHE A 105 -11.74 10.81 4.87
C PHE A 105 -11.57 9.29 5.10
N GLU A 106 -10.81 8.60 4.26
CA GLU A 106 -10.44 7.19 4.48
C GLU A 106 -9.70 7.02 5.82
N TYR A 107 -8.77 7.92 6.12
CA TYR A 107 -8.07 7.95 7.41
C TYR A 107 -9.05 8.10 8.58
N PHE A 108 -10.02 9.00 8.47
CA PHE A 108 -11.05 9.20 9.48
C PHE A 108 -11.89 7.93 9.69
N LEU A 109 -12.33 7.27 8.62
CA LEU A 109 -13.10 6.03 8.72
C LEU A 109 -12.28 4.88 9.36
N LYS A 110 -11.04 4.67 8.91
CA LYS A 110 -10.19 3.55 9.35
C LYS A 110 -9.59 3.74 10.74
N TYR A 111 -9.13 4.96 11.05
CA TYR A 111 -8.32 5.22 12.25
C TYR A 111 -8.99 6.16 13.24
N GLY A 112 -10.07 6.85 12.84
CA GLY A 112 -10.92 7.61 13.74
C GLY A 112 -12.08 6.75 14.23
N LEU A 113 -12.97 6.38 13.30
CA LEU A 113 -14.15 5.56 13.59
C LEU A 113 -13.85 4.07 13.75
N LEU A 114 -12.62 3.64 13.44
CA LEU A 114 -12.17 2.24 13.55
C LEU A 114 -13.04 1.26 12.75
N LEU A 115 -13.57 1.70 11.61
CA LEU A 115 -14.36 0.84 10.73
C LEU A 115 -13.47 -0.23 10.11
N GLN A 116 -13.94 -1.48 10.17
CA GLN A 116 -13.29 -2.62 9.56
C GLN A 116 -14.26 -3.32 8.60
N PRO A 117 -13.79 -3.77 7.43
CA PRO A 117 -14.59 -4.65 6.60
C PRO A 117 -14.89 -5.95 7.38
N ARG A 118 -16.01 -6.59 7.06
CA ARG A 118 -16.34 -7.90 7.63
C ARG A 118 -15.21 -8.88 7.28
N PRO A 119 -14.63 -9.61 8.25
CA PRO A 119 -13.69 -10.66 7.95
C PRO A 119 -14.36 -11.77 7.13
N GLU A 120 -13.72 -12.14 6.03
CA GLU A 120 -14.11 -13.27 5.20
C GLU A 120 -13.10 -14.40 5.33
N PHE A 121 -13.54 -15.65 5.25
CA PHE A 121 -12.65 -16.80 5.30
C PHE A 121 -12.03 -17.05 3.92
N GLU A 122 -11.19 -16.10 3.49
CA GLU A 122 -10.49 -16.12 2.20
C GLU A 122 -9.00 -15.84 2.39
N LEU A 123 -8.18 -16.34 1.45
CA LEU A 123 -6.75 -16.07 1.47
C LEU A 123 -6.50 -14.73 0.80
N SER A 124 -6.21 -13.70 1.60
CA SER A 124 -5.94 -12.37 1.09
C SER A 124 -4.48 -12.22 0.62
N PRO A 125 -4.19 -11.20 -0.22
CA PRO A 125 -2.80 -10.84 -0.54
C PRO A 125 -1.97 -10.50 0.70
N ALA A 126 -2.58 -9.92 1.74
CA ALA A 126 -1.91 -9.57 2.99
C ALA A 126 -1.49 -10.82 3.79
N ASP A 127 -2.30 -11.88 3.78
CA ASP A 127 -1.98 -13.15 4.44
C ASP A 127 -0.79 -13.83 3.76
N THR A 128 -0.77 -13.81 2.43
CA THR A 128 0.36 -14.34 1.64
C THR A 128 1.64 -13.55 1.93
N GLY A 129 1.55 -12.22 1.99
CA GLY A 129 2.68 -11.36 2.38
C GLY A 129 3.17 -11.70 3.79
N SER A 130 2.26 -11.82 4.76
CA SER A 130 2.59 -12.14 6.16
C SER A 130 3.29 -13.50 6.29
N LEU A 131 2.85 -14.52 5.54
CA LEU A 131 3.53 -15.80 5.46
C LEU A 131 4.97 -15.64 4.95
N PHE A 132 5.16 -14.86 3.88
CA PHE A 132 6.47 -14.62 3.30
C PHE A 132 7.42 -13.92 4.26
N HIS A 133 6.99 -12.83 4.91
CA HIS A 133 7.78 -12.16 5.94
C HIS A 133 8.15 -13.13 7.06
N ALA A 134 7.20 -13.92 7.57
CA ALA A 134 7.45 -14.85 8.66
C ALA A 134 8.47 -15.94 8.30
N VAL A 135 8.41 -16.50 7.09
CA VAL A 135 9.37 -17.52 6.64
C VAL A 135 10.76 -16.90 6.42
N LEU A 136 10.82 -15.75 5.76
CA LEU A 136 12.09 -15.05 5.48
C LEU A 136 12.78 -14.65 6.78
N ASP A 137 12.04 -14.05 7.72
CA ASP A 137 12.54 -13.67 9.03
C ASP A 137 13.07 -14.87 9.82
N GLN A 138 12.26 -15.92 9.92
CA GLN A 138 12.64 -17.11 10.68
C GLN A 138 13.87 -17.80 10.08
N TYR A 139 13.95 -17.93 8.75
CA TYR A 139 15.10 -18.58 8.12
C TYR A 139 16.38 -17.74 8.22
N LEU A 140 16.30 -16.44 7.94
CA LEU A 140 17.47 -15.55 8.04
C LEU A 140 17.95 -15.40 9.50
N THR A 141 17.04 -15.41 10.47
CA THR A 141 17.37 -15.46 11.89
C THR A 141 18.07 -16.77 12.26
N GLN A 142 17.58 -17.92 11.81
CA GLN A 142 18.22 -19.22 12.06
C GLN A 142 19.64 -19.28 11.51
N LEU A 143 19.88 -18.77 10.30
CA LEU A 143 21.23 -18.70 9.72
C LEU A 143 22.14 -17.80 10.56
N ARG A 144 21.67 -16.60 10.92
CA ARG A 144 22.44 -15.66 11.76
C ARG A 144 22.80 -16.28 13.10
N ASP A 145 21.86 -16.93 13.77
CA ASP A 145 22.08 -17.54 15.09
C ASP A 145 23.05 -18.74 15.01
N ALA A 146 23.14 -19.38 13.84
CA ALA A 146 24.15 -20.38 13.52
C ALA A 146 25.50 -19.79 13.03
N GLY A 147 25.64 -18.46 13.00
CA GLY A 147 26.85 -17.79 12.49
C GLY A 147 27.04 -17.88 10.98
N GLN A 148 25.97 -18.22 10.23
CA GLN A 148 25.97 -18.37 8.78
C GLN A 148 25.20 -17.23 8.10
N THR A 149 25.48 -17.04 6.82
CA THR A 149 24.72 -16.16 5.93
C THR A 149 24.05 -16.98 4.82
N LEU A 150 23.11 -16.36 4.11
CA LEU A 150 22.44 -17.03 3.00
C LEU A 150 23.42 -17.39 1.86
N ALA A 151 24.55 -16.68 1.75
CA ALA A 151 25.62 -16.99 0.80
C ALA A 151 26.39 -18.28 1.13
N ASP A 152 26.40 -18.70 2.40
CA ASP A 152 27.20 -19.84 2.91
C ASP A 152 26.50 -21.20 2.73
N VAL A 153 25.17 -21.20 2.63
CA VAL A 153 24.38 -22.41 2.43
C VAL A 153 24.24 -22.77 0.96
N THR A 154 23.93 -24.02 0.64
CA THR A 154 23.65 -24.45 -0.74
C THR A 154 22.18 -24.25 -1.11
N ALA A 155 21.86 -24.30 -2.41
CA ALA A 155 20.46 -24.28 -2.85
C ALA A 155 19.67 -25.51 -2.36
N ALA A 156 20.35 -26.65 -2.15
CA ALA A 156 19.76 -27.85 -1.59
C ALA A 156 19.39 -27.65 -0.11
N ASP A 157 20.23 -26.96 0.65
CA ASP A 157 19.95 -26.63 2.06
C ASP A 157 18.72 -25.72 2.19
N VAL A 158 18.61 -24.71 1.31
CA VAL A 158 17.41 -23.84 1.23
C VAL A 158 16.16 -24.68 0.92
N ALA A 159 16.25 -25.56 -0.08
CA ALA A 159 15.12 -26.41 -0.49
C ALA A 159 14.69 -27.39 0.60
N ALA A 160 15.62 -27.86 1.44
CA ALA A 160 15.34 -28.73 2.58
C ALA A 160 14.76 -27.95 3.77
N ALA A 161 15.22 -26.73 4.03
CA ALA A 161 14.84 -25.93 5.19
C ALA A 161 13.46 -25.27 5.07
N VAL A 162 13.06 -24.81 3.87
CA VAL A 162 11.83 -24.02 3.71
C VAL A 162 10.54 -24.81 3.96
N PRO A 163 10.33 -26.04 3.44
CA PRO A 163 9.09 -26.78 3.67
C PRO A 163 8.70 -26.99 5.15
N PRO A 164 9.60 -27.42 6.07
CA PRO A 164 9.24 -27.55 7.47
C PRO A 164 8.97 -26.19 8.15
N LEU A 165 9.64 -25.11 7.73
CA LEU A 165 9.34 -23.76 8.22
C LEU A 165 7.94 -23.30 7.84
N VAL A 166 7.56 -23.48 6.58
CA VAL A 166 6.20 -23.17 6.10
C VAL A 166 5.18 -24.00 6.88
N ALA A 167 5.41 -25.30 7.04
CA ALA A 167 4.51 -26.18 7.79
C ALA A 167 4.36 -25.79 9.27
N ALA A 168 5.42 -25.26 9.89
CA ALA A 168 5.37 -24.75 11.26
C ALA A 168 4.61 -23.42 11.35
N ILE A 169 4.83 -22.50 10.41
CA ILE A 169 4.17 -21.19 10.39
C ILE A 169 2.67 -21.34 10.09
N THR A 170 2.28 -22.25 9.19
CA THR A 170 0.87 -22.49 8.84
C THR A 170 0.04 -23.05 10.01
N LYS A 171 0.68 -23.52 11.09
CA LYS A 171 0.03 -23.97 12.32
C LYS A 171 -0.20 -22.85 13.33
N ARG A 172 0.35 -21.65 13.10
CA ARG A 172 0.15 -20.50 13.98
C ARG A 172 -1.25 -19.90 13.77
N PRO A 173 -1.83 -19.26 14.80
CA PRO A 173 -3.13 -18.58 14.67
C PRO A 173 -3.15 -17.59 13.50
N GLY A 174 -4.22 -17.60 12.71
CA GLY A 174 -4.41 -16.73 11.55
C GLY A 174 -3.99 -17.35 10.20
N TYR A 175 -3.37 -18.53 10.19
CA TYR A 175 -2.96 -19.24 8.98
C TYR A 175 -3.80 -20.50 8.68
N GLU A 176 -4.88 -20.73 9.41
CA GLU A 176 -5.69 -21.96 9.35
C GLU A 176 -6.24 -22.23 7.95
N ILE A 177 -6.55 -21.15 7.21
CA ILE A 177 -7.04 -21.25 5.83
C ILE A 177 -6.07 -22.01 4.92
N LEU A 178 -4.76 -21.88 5.12
CA LEU A 178 -3.71 -22.49 4.28
C LEU A 178 -3.73 -24.03 4.33
N GLY A 179 -4.34 -24.62 5.35
CA GLY A 179 -4.54 -26.06 5.48
C GLY A 179 -6.01 -26.52 5.37
N SER A 180 -6.96 -25.61 5.18
CA SER A 180 -8.40 -25.87 5.32
C SER A 180 -9.00 -26.83 4.29
N THR A 181 -8.43 -26.89 3.07
CA THR A 181 -8.91 -27.73 1.97
C THR A 181 -7.74 -28.25 1.15
N HIS A 182 -7.95 -29.29 0.33
CA HIS A 182 -6.91 -29.78 -0.61
C HIS A 182 -6.42 -28.68 -1.57
N ARG A 183 -7.32 -27.79 -2.01
CA ARG A 183 -6.94 -26.63 -2.82
C ARG A 183 -5.97 -25.73 -2.06
N MET A 184 -6.27 -25.41 -0.80
CA MET A 184 -5.40 -24.57 0.02
C MET A 184 -4.07 -25.25 0.33
N ALA A 185 -4.07 -26.55 0.63
CA ALA A 185 -2.84 -27.33 0.81
C ALA A 185 -1.94 -27.30 -0.45
N TYR A 186 -2.53 -27.37 -1.65
CA TYR A 186 -1.80 -27.19 -2.90
C TYR A 186 -1.24 -25.76 -3.06
N LEU A 187 -2.03 -24.73 -2.74
CA LEU A 187 -1.55 -23.34 -2.76
C LEU A 187 -0.41 -23.13 -1.78
N THR A 188 -0.49 -23.65 -0.56
CA THR A 188 0.60 -23.61 0.44
C THR A 188 1.86 -24.27 -0.08
N SER A 189 1.73 -25.43 -0.74
CA SER A 189 2.85 -26.10 -1.38
C SER A 189 3.47 -25.26 -2.51
N ARG A 190 2.64 -24.51 -3.25
CA ARG A 190 3.10 -23.57 -4.28
C ARG A 190 3.82 -22.36 -3.69
N LEU A 191 3.30 -21.79 -2.60
CA LEU A 191 3.93 -20.70 -1.84
C LEU A 191 5.29 -21.13 -1.29
N SER A 192 5.39 -22.36 -0.78
CA SER A 192 6.66 -22.95 -0.34
C SER A 192 7.69 -23.05 -1.47
N ARG A 193 7.31 -23.55 -2.65
CA ARG A 193 8.19 -23.58 -3.84
C ARG A 193 8.65 -22.18 -4.27
N LEU A 194 7.75 -21.21 -4.23
CA LEU A 194 8.09 -19.81 -4.53
C LEU A 194 9.11 -19.25 -3.52
N LEU A 195 8.93 -19.51 -2.22
CA LEU A 195 9.89 -19.11 -1.19
C LEU A 195 11.28 -19.72 -1.41
N ILE A 196 11.36 -20.99 -1.80
CA ILE A 196 12.64 -21.65 -2.16
C ILE A 196 13.32 -20.90 -3.30
N GLN A 197 12.58 -20.57 -4.37
CA GLN A 197 13.15 -19.81 -5.49
C GLN A 197 13.61 -18.41 -5.06
N VAL A 198 12.79 -17.69 -4.29
CA VAL A 198 13.12 -16.37 -3.75
C VAL A 198 14.41 -16.41 -2.96
N LEU A 199 14.54 -17.32 -1.99
CA LEU A 199 15.73 -17.46 -1.16
C LEU A 199 16.95 -17.89 -1.98
N THR A 200 16.77 -18.76 -2.98
CA THR A 200 17.85 -19.15 -3.89
C THR A 200 18.35 -17.96 -4.71
N ASN A 201 17.47 -17.05 -5.14
CA ASN A 201 17.88 -15.85 -5.87
C ASN A 201 18.52 -14.81 -4.94
N MET A 202 17.97 -14.59 -3.75
CA MET A 202 18.58 -13.75 -2.71
C MET A 202 19.99 -14.23 -2.37
N ARG A 203 20.19 -15.55 -2.29
CA ARG A 203 21.51 -16.16 -2.13
C ARG A 203 22.48 -15.75 -3.24
N GLN A 204 22.08 -15.91 -4.50
CA GLN A 204 22.96 -15.57 -5.63
C GLN A 204 23.34 -14.09 -5.64
N GLN A 205 22.42 -13.21 -5.23
CA GLN A 205 22.68 -11.78 -5.08
C GLN A 205 23.66 -11.50 -3.94
N GLN A 206 23.48 -12.10 -2.76
CA GLN A 206 24.40 -11.94 -1.63
C GLN A 206 25.83 -12.42 -1.93
N ARG A 207 26.00 -13.37 -2.85
CA ARG A 207 27.35 -13.78 -3.32
C ARG A 207 28.04 -12.71 -4.17
N ARG A 208 27.31 -11.74 -4.70
CA ARG A 208 27.81 -10.67 -5.59
C ARG A 208 27.86 -9.30 -4.93
N THR A 209 27.20 -9.09 -3.80
CA THR A 209 27.32 -7.84 -3.04
C THR A 209 28.17 -8.02 -1.77
N GLY A 210 28.78 -6.95 -1.26
CA GLY A 210 29.36 -6.90 0.07
C GLY A 210 28.34 -6.83 1.21
N PHE A 211 27.10 -6.40 0.92
CA PHE A 211 26.05 -6.23 1.92
C PHE A 211 25.57 -7.57 2.51
N ARG A 212 25.42 -7.63 3.83
CA ARG A 212 24.91 -8.81 4.54
C ARG A 212 23.73 -8.45 5.45
N PRO A 213 22.66 -9.27 5.50
CA PRO A 213 21.56 -9.05 6.42
C PRO A 213 22.06 -9.02 7.87
N MET A 214 21.86 -7.89 8.54
CA MET A 214 22.18 -7.72 9.96
C MET A 214 20.97 -8.05 10.83
N ARG A 215 19.78 -7.58 10.42
CA ARG A 215 18.51 -7.78 11.12
C ARG A 215 17.37 -7.91 10.11
N THR A 216 16.35 -8.66 10.51
CA THR A 216 15.07 -8.79 9.82
C THR A 216 13.96 -8.40 10.79
N GLU A 217 12.82 -7.95 10.24
CA GLU A 217 11.64 -7.54 11.00
C GLU A 217 11.96 -6.55 12.14
N LEU A 218 12.92 -5.65 11.90
CA LEU A 218 13.46 -4.72 12.89
C LEU A 218 12.44 -3.62 13.20
N GLN A 219 11.90 -3.64 14.42
CA GLN A 219 10.91 -2.68 14.86
C GLN A 219 11.55 -1.40 15.41
N PHE A 220 10.90 -0.27 15.15
CA PHE A 220 11.27 1.03 15.72
C PHE A 220 10.05 1.74 16.28
N GLY A 221 10.26 2.59 17.30
CA GLY A 221 9.18 3.36 17.94
C GLY A 221 8.23 2.54 18.79
N ARG A 222 8.68 1.41 19.35
CA ARG A 222 7.94 0.70 20.40
C ARG A 222 8.05 1.46 21.72
N ILE A 223 6.92 1.91 22.25
CA ILE A 223 6.87 2.56 23.56
C ILE A 223 7.12 1.49 24.63
N GLY A 224 8.14 1.69 25.47
CA GLY A 224 8.46 0.81 26.61
C GLY A 224 9.30 -0.44 26.30
N ASP A 225 9.79 -0.61 25.07
CA ASP A 225 10.71 -1.71 24.69
C ASP A 225 12.08 -1.14 24.33
N THR A 226 13.11 -1.50 25.09
CA THR A 226 14.50 -1.06 24.85
C THR A 226 15.22 -1.92 23.80
N ARG A 227 14.58 -2.99 23.29
CA ARG A 227 15.19 -3.90 22.30
C ARG A 227 15.03 -3.44 20.85
N GLY A 228 14.18 -2.45 20.58
CA GLY A 228 13.95 -1.89 19.25
C GLY A 228 14.74 -0.59 19.01
N LEU A 229 14.68 -0.08 17.77
CA LEU A 229 15.23 1.25 17.48
C LEU A 229 14.35 2.35 18.12
N PRO A 230 14.93 3.52 18.46
CA PRO A 230 14.14 4.66 18.89
C PRO A 230 13.11 5.03 17.82
N GLY A 231 11.93 5.48 18.26
CA GLY A 231 10.92 6.01 17.36
C GLY A 231 11.28 7.40 16.86
N LEU A 232 10.69 7.81 15.75
CA LEU A 232 10.76 9.20 15.31
C LEU A 232 9.61 9.98 15.95
N SER A 233 9.90 11.16 16.49
CA SER A 233 8.91 11.90 17.28
C SER A 233 9.00 13.39 17.04
N TRP A 234 7.89 13.98 16.58
CA TRP A 234 7.78 15.41 16.28
C TRP A 234 6.74 16.09 17.17
N PRO A 235 7.02 17.29 17.71
CA PRO A 235 6.03 18.06 18.46
C PRO A 235 4.96 18.64 17.53
N LEU A 236 3.72 18.73 18.03
CA LEU A 236 2.62 19.36 17.31
C LEU A 236 2.42 20.82 17.74
N PRO A 237 2.01 21.73 16.83
CA PRO A 237 1.79 23.15 17.15
C PRO A 237 0.77 23.39 18.27
N HIS A 238 -0.24 22.52 18.41
CA HIS A 238 -1.29 22.62 19.42
C HIS A 238 -0.98 21.81 20.70
N GLY A 239 0.28 21.39 20.87
CA GLY A 239 0.73 20.53 21.94
C GLY A 239 0.54 19.04 21.64
N GLY A 240 1.25 18.21 22.39
CA GLY A 240 1.37 16.77 22.10
C GLY A 240 2.42 16.48 21.03
N ARG A 241 2.51 15.21 20.62
CA ARG A 241 3.53 14.72 19.68
C ARG A 241 2.95 13.70 18.69
N VAL A 242 3.54 13.63 17.50
CA VAL A 242 3.38 12.51 16.58
C VAL A 242 4.59 11.60 16.72
N ASN A 243 4.36 10.39 17.21
CA ASN A 243 5.35 9.34 17.28
C ASN A 243 5.11 8.37 16.13
N VAL A 244 6.12 8.21 15.27
CA VAL A 244 6.08 7.30 14.14
C VAL A 244 6.81 6.02 14.52
N ARG A 245 6.09 4.90 14.31
CA ARG A 245 6.60 3.55 14.47
C ARG A 245 6.57 2.80 13.15
N GLY A 246 7.34 1.74 13.07
CA GLY A 246 7.33 0.87 11.91
C GLY A 246 8.17 -0.37 12.11
N LYS A 247 8.33 -1.10 11.01
CA LYS A 247 9.05 -2.37 10.96
C LYS A 247 9.81 -2.42 9.65
N ILE A 248 11.13 -2.45 9.75
CA ILE A 248 12.05 -2.60 8.64
C ILE A 248 12.15 -4.10 8.33
N ASP A 249 11.73 -4.54 7.14
CA ASP A 249 11.67 -5.98 6.84
C ASP A 249 13.07 -6.62 6.82
N ARG A 250 14.05 -5.96 6.21
CA ARG A 250 15.45 -6.36 6.24
C ARG A 250 16.37 -5.14 6.24
N LEU A 251 17.38 -5.20 7.10
CA LEU A 251 18.48 -4.24 7.16
C LEU A 251 19.77 -4.95 6.78
N ASP A 252 20.34 -4.60 5.64
CA ASP A 252 21.61 -5.12 5.17
C ASP A 252 22.73 -4.11 5.49
N VAL A 253 23.89 -4.60 5.94
CA VAL A 253 25.04 -3.76 6.33
C VAL A 253 26.31 -4.22 5.60
N TYR A 254 27.09 -3.24 5.14
CA TYR A 254 28.46 -3.39 4.70
C TYR A 254 29.35 -2.61 5.67
N ARG A 255 30.34 -3.29 6.26
CA ARG A 255 31.21 -2.70 7.29
C ARG A 255 32.53 -2.25 6.68
N GLU A 256 32.85 -0.99 6.89
CA GLU A 256 34.13 -0.35 6.59
C GLU A 256 34.86 -0.04 7.90
N SER A 257 36.09 0.49 7.81
CA SER A 257 36.87 0.86 8.99
C SER A 257 36.25 2.01 9.80
N ASP A 258 35.58 2.94 9.13
CA ASP A 258 35.09 4.21 9.66
C ASP A 258 33.58 4.40 9.49
N ALA A 259 32.88 3.48 8.82
CA ALA A 259 31.44 3.53 8.61
C ALA A 259 30.79 2.15 8.55
N GLN A 260 29.50 2.09 8.91
CA GLN A 260 28.61 0.96 8.65
C GLN A 260 27.58 1.38 7.61
N ARG A 261 27.89 1.15 6.33
CA ARG A 261 26.95 1.45 5.25
C ARG A 261 25.76 0.51 5.34
N PHE A 262 24.54 1.02 5.23
CA PHE A 262 23.35 0.20 5.34
C PHE A 262 22.35 0.41 4.19
N MET A 263 21.65 -0.67 3.85
CA MET A 263 20.49 -0.63 2.97
C MET A 263 19.27 -1.17 3.68
N VAL A 264 18.15 -0.49 3.50
CA VAL A 264 16.83 -0.99 3.88
C VAL A 264 16.27 -1.78 2.71
N VAL A 265 15.78 -2.98 2.97
CA VAL A 265 15.10 -3.80 1.96
C VAL A 265 13.70 -4.12 2.46
N ASP A 266 12.70 -3.80 1.66
CA ASP A 266 11.30 -4.10 1.93
C ASP A 266 10.76 -5.11 0.90
N TYR A 267 10.05 -6.10 1.42
CA TYR A 267 9.54 -7.17 0.58
C TYR A 267 8.13 -6.85 0.09
N LYS A 268 7.93 -6.92 -1.23
CA LYS A 268 6.63 -6.68 -1.84
C LYS A 268 6.19 -7.85 -2.72
N SER A 269 4.91 -8.20 -2.65
CA SER A 269 4.29 -9.24 -3.49
C SER A 269 4.02 -8.76 -4.92
N THR A 270 4.05 -7.44 -5.14
CA THR A 270 3.96 -6.79 -6.44
C THR A 270 5.23 -6.01 -6.73
N GLN A 271 5.44 -5.63 -7.99
CA GLN A 271 6.55 -4.76 -8.34
C GLN A 271 6.27 -3.35 -7.81
N HIS A 272 7.22 -2.81 -7.06
CA HIS A 272 7.21 -1.42 -6.59
C HIS A 272 8.46 -0.71 -7.05
N ARG A 273 8.32 0.58 -7.33
CA ARG A 273 9.43 1.51 -7.53
C ARG A 273 9.24 2.67 -6.57
N PHE A 274 10.35 3.26 -6.17
CA PHE A 274 10.31 4.53 -5.48
C PHE A 274 9.98 5.63 -6.49
N ASP A 275 9.10 6.53 -6.10
CA ASP A 275 8.69 7.70 -6.88
C ASP A 275 8.86 8.94 -5.97
N ASP A 276 9.67 9.89 -6.43
CA ASP A 276 10.03 11.09 -5.68
C ASP A 276 8.86 12.07 -5.58
N SER A 277 7.97 12.08 -6.56
CA SER A 277 6.74 12.88 -6.54
C SER A 277 5.76 12.32 -5.51
N ASP A 278 5.56 10.99 -5.48
CA ASP A 278 4.74 10.35 -4.44
C ASP A 278 5.33 10.57 -3.05
N ALA A 279 6.65 10.54 -2.91
CA ALA A 279 7.32 10.84 -1.64
C ALA A 279 7.09 12.30 -1.22
N TYR A 280 7.22 13.26 -2.14
CA TYR A 280 6.98 14.68 -1.89
C TYR A 280 5.55 14.95 -1.40
N TYR A 281 4.55 14.28 -1.99
CA TYR A 281 3.15 14.39 -1.56
C TYR A 281 2.78 13.51 -0.36
N GLY A 282 3.74 12.81 0.25
CA GLY A 282 3.52 12.01 1.45
C GLY A 282 2.85 10.65 1.21
N ILE A 283 2.82 10.16 -0.03
CA ILE A 283 2.20 8.90 -0.45
C ILE A 283 3.18 7.72 -0.35
N ALA A 284 4.50 7.97 -0.51
CA ALA A 284 5.56 6.97 -0.45
C ALA A 284 6.62 7.35 0.61
N LEU A 285 6.24 7.27 1.88
CA LEU A 285 7.08 7.68 3.02
C LEU A 285 7.86 6.53 3.66
N GLN A 286 7.43 5.28 3.43
CA GLN A 286 7.94 4.11 4.16
C GLN A 286 9.46 3.97 4.10
N MET A 287 10.06 3.98 2.91
CA MET A 287 11.51 3.79 2.73
C MET A 287 12.33 4.92 3.35
N LEU A 288 11.93 6.17 3.13
CA LEU A 288 12.58 7.36 3.70
C LEU A 288 12.54 7.33 5.23
N THR A 289 11.38 6.98 5.80
CA THR A 289 11.21 6.87 7.25
C THR A 289 12.14 5.80 7.85
N TYR A 290 12.32 4.68 7.15
CA TYR A 290 13.15 3.58 7.63
C TYR A 290 14.64 3.93 7.58
N VAL A 291 15.06 4.63 6.52
CA VAL A 291 16.41 5.19 6.42
C VAL A 291 16.68 6.17 7.56
N GLU A 292 15.76 7.11 7.81
CA GLU A 292 15.86 8.10 8.88
C GLU A 292 15.91 7.45 10.27
N ALA A 293 15.06 6.45 10.52
CA ALA A 293 15.05 5.72 11.79
C ALA A 293 16.38 5.01 12.07
N MET A 294 17.03 4.49 11.03
CA MET A 294 18.32 3.81 11.18
C MET A 294 19.50 4.78 11.24
N ALA A 295 19.48 5.87 10.46
CA ALA A 295 20.52 6.90 10.46
C ALA A 295 20.66 7.61 11.82
N ASN A 296 19.56 7.71 12.58
CA ASN A 296 19.54 8.30 13.92
C ASN A 296 20.02 7.37 15.04
N VAL A 297 20.44 6.14 14.73
CA VAL A 297 20.96 5.19 15.73
C VAL A 297 22.41 5.56 16.09
N PRO A 298 22.70 5.91 17.36
CA PRO A 298 24.06 6.19 17.78
C PRO A 298 24.92 4.92 17.70
N ALA A 299 26.01 4.98 16.92
CA ALA A 299 26.96 3.89 16.75
C ALA A 299 28.36 4.43 16.42
N ASP A 300 29.39 3.67 16.79
CA ASP A 300 30.77 3.92 16.40
C ASP A 300 31.39 2.60 15.88
N PRO A 301 31.74 2.49 14.59
CA PRO A 301 31.57 3.51 13.54
C PRO A 301 30.09 3.78 13.18
N PRO A 302 29.75 4.98 12.69
CA PRO A 302 28.37 5.42 12.44
C PRO A 302 27.68 4.65 11.32
N PHE A 303 26.36 4.57 11.39
CA PHE A 303 25.52 4.05 10.30
C PHE A 303 25.35 5.11 9.20
N VAL A 304 25.73 4.76 7.97
CA VAL A 304 25.63 5.65 6.81
C VAL A 304 24.66 5.05 5.79
N PRO A 305 23.62 5.78 5.35
CA PRO A 305 22.67 5.24 4.39
C PRO A 305 23.34 5.02 3.02
N ALA A 306 23.14 3.83 2.46
CA ALA A 306 23.55 3.47 1.10
C ALA A 306 22.36 3.28 0.14
N GLY A 307 21.15 3.11 0.66
CA GLY A 307 19.95 3.03 -0.16
C GLY A 307 18.74 2.41 0.54
N ALA A 308 17.61 2.45 -0.15
CA ALA A 308 16.42 1.72 0.23
C ALA A 308 15.77 1.09 -1.00
N LEU A 309 15.47 -0.20 -0.92
CA LEU A 309 15.15 -1.03 -2.06
C LEU A 309 13.93 -1.90 -1.79
N TYR A 310 13.05 -2.00 -2.77
CA TYR A 310 12.00 -2.99 -2.87
C TYR A 310 12.53 -4.27 -3.50
N PHE A 311 12.23 -5.40 -2.86
CA PHE A 311 12.47 -6.72 -3.39
C PHE A 311 11.14 -7.40 -3.73
N HIS A 312 10.95 -7.70 -5.02
CA HIS A 312 9.72 -8.30 -5.52
C HIS A 312 9.72 -9.82 -5.32
N LEU A 313 8.77 -10.30 -4.51
CA LEU A 313 8.54 -11.71 -4.22
C LEU A 313 7.70 -12.34 -5.35
N GLN A 314 8.37 -12.80 -6.41
CA GLN A 314 7.71 -13.31 -7.62
C GLN A 314 8.24 -14.67 -8.11
N ASP A 315 7.43 -15.35 -8.93
CA ASP A 315 7.80 -16.55 -9.71
C ASP A 315 7.87 -16.14 -11.19
N PRO A 316 9.01 -15.63 -11.69
CA PRO A 316 9.08 -15.05 -13.02
C PRO A 316 8.89 -16.12 -14.09
N LYS A 317 8.03 -15.83 -15.07
CA LYS A 317 7.80 -16.68 -16.24
C LYS A 317 8.64 -16.16 -17.40
N PHE A 318 9.48 -17.02 -17.96
CA PHE A 318 10.30 -16.70 -19.12
C PHE A 318 9.66 -17.25 -20.38
N LYS A 319 9.62 -16.42 -21.43
CA LYS A 319 9.31 -16.90 -22.78
C LYS A 319 10.56 -17.60 -23.31
N PHE A 320 10.38 -18.76 -23.93
CA PHE A 320 11.49 -19.46 -24.57
C PHE A 320 12.09 -18.58 -25.68
N SER A 321 13.43 -18.51 -25.71
CA SER A 321 14.25 -17.85 -26.72
C SER A 321 15.57 -18.61 -26.83
N THR A 322 16.23 -18.55 -27.99
CA THR A 322 17.56 -19.15 -28.18
C THR A 322 18.64 -18.49 -27.33
N ASP A 323 18.45 -17.20 -26.99
CA ASP A 323 19.38 -16.41 -26.19
C ASP A 323 19.03 -16.44 -24.68
N LEU A 324 18.07 -17.29 -24.28
CA LEU A 324 17.61 -17.37 -22.90
C LEU A 324 18.69 -18.00 -22.01
N ASP A 325 19.28 -17.21 -21.13
CA ASP A 325 20.12 -17.70 -20.04
C ASP A 325 19.29 -17.64 -18.75
N LEU A 326 18.78 -18.80 -18.33
CA LEU A 326 17.87 -18.87 -17.18
C LEU A 326 18.49 -18.33 -15.89
N ASP A 327 19.81 -18.45 -15.69
CA ASP A 327 20.45 -17.96 -14.47
C ASP A 327 20.55 -16.44 -14.49
N ILE A 328 20.98 -15.87 -15.64
CA ILE A 328 21.09 -14.42 -15.81
C ILE A 328 19.70 -13.77 -15.85
N ASP A 329 18.76 -14.32 -16.61
CA ASP A 329 17.44 -13.72 -16.78
C ASP A 329 16.58 -13.84 -15.51
N ARG A 330 16.79 -14.88 -14.69
CA ARG A 330 16.26 -14.91 -13.32
C ARG A 330 16.83 -13.78 -12.48
N LEU A 331 18.15 -13.60 -12.45
CA LEU A 331 18.75 -12.50 -11.68
C LEU A 331 18.23 -11.13 -12.13
N LYS A 332 18.09 -10.90 -13.43
CA LYS A 332 17.47 -9.67 -13.97
C LYS A 332 16.03 -9.48 -13.50
N ALA A 333 15.23 -10.56 -13.50
CA ALA A 333 13.85 -10.48 -13.03
C ALA A 333 13.75 -10.09 -11.55
N PHE A 334 14.69 -10.54 -10.72
CA PHE A 334 14.79 -10.18 -9.29
C PHE A 334 15.60 -8.91 -9.01
N LYS A 335 15.81 -8.04 -10.01
CA LYS A 335 16.47 -6.75 -9.81
C LYS A 335 15.72 -5.93 -8.76
N TYR A 336 16.47 -5.36 -7.82
CA TYR A 336 15.96 -4.49 -6.76
C TYR A 336 15.60 -3.14 -7.38
N LEU A 337 14.49 -2.56 -6.94
CA LEU A 337 14.03 -1.25 -7.40
C LEU A 337 13.91 -0.33 -6.19
N GLY A 338 14.27 0.95 -6.33
CA GLY A 338 14.29 1.89 -5.22
C GLY A 338 15.26 3.01 -5.49
N PHE A 339 15.94 3.48 -4.45
CA PHE A 339 16.97 4.49 -4.57
C PHE A 339 18.25 4.07 -3.85
N LEU A 340 19.38 4.52 -4.38
CA LEU A 340 20.70 4.39 -3.78
C LEU A 340 21.17 5.77 -3.34
N VAL A 341 21.96 5.81 -2.27
CA VAL A 341 22.56 7.02 -1.73
C VAL A 341 24.06 6.90 -1.92
N ALA A 342 24.63 7.77 -2.75
CA ALA A 342 26.06 7.80 -3.04
C ALA A 342 26.50 9.25 -3.23
N LYS A 343 27.71 9.59 -2.77
CA LYS A 343 28.29 10.90 -3.06
C LYS A 343 28.81 10.96 -4.49
N ASP A 344 29.35 9.86 -4.97
CA ASP A 344 29.80 9.64 -6.35
C ASP A 344 29.59 8.17 -6.78
N GLY A 345 29.71 7.89 -8.09
CA GLY A 345 29.42 6.55 -8.63
C GLY A 345 30.42 5.47 -8.19
N ALA A 346 31.61 5.86 -7.73
CA ALA A 346 32.66 4.94 -7.28
C ALA A 346 32.32 4.29 -5.93
N ASP A 347 31.64 5.04 -5.03
CA ASP A 347 31.16 4.56 -3.73
C ASP A 347 30.27 3.31 -3.83
N LEU A 348 29.50 3.17 -4.92
CA LEU A 348 28.61 2.03 -5.13
C LEU A 348 29.30 0.85 -5.81
N ALA A 349 30.27 1.13 -6.71
CA ALA A 349 31.03 0.10 -7.42
C ALA A 349 31.95 -0.71 -6.49
N ALA A 350 32.36 -0.14 -5.35
CA ALA A 350 33.10 -0.87 -4.33
C ALA A 350 32.23 -1.92 -3.59
N VAL A 351 30.90 -1.78 -3.65
CA VAL A 351 29.94 -2.52 -2.81
C VAL A 351 29.08 -3.52 -3.62
N ASP A 352 29.00 -3.33 -4.94
CA ASP A 352 28.42 -4.25 -5.93
C ASP A 352 29.56 -4.87 -6.77
N LYS A 353 29.84 -6.17 -6.62
CA LYS A 353 30.96 -6.87 -7.28
C LYS A 353 30.58 -7.55 -8.58
#